data_AF-A0A537J209-F1
#
_entry.id   AF-A0A537J209-F1
#
_cell.length_a   1.000
_cell.length_b   1.000
_cell.length_c   1.000
_cell.angle_alpha   90.00
_cell.angle_beta   90.00
_cell.angle_gamma   90.00
#
_symmetry.space_group_name_H-M   'P 1'
#
loop_
_entity.id
_entity.type
_entity.pdbx_description
1 polymer ?
#
loop_
_entity_poly.entity_id
_entity_poly.type
_entity_poly.pdbx_seq_one_letter_code
_entity_poly.pdbx_strand_id
1 'polypeptide(L)'
;MPCEATRRLRRAGAGPPRERDRERRLPVAVQRKGACRVGTYEIVAVLRPDLDEAGLGAALERITQRITEHGGALKSQERWGKRKLAFPIKKSRDGYYVLLVFTLDPGRSAALRQLLGLNEDLVRFAFGTHHPKPVAAPAAAAPAATPASSSTSGAPVTGSTPAAGQPSTPPAGPSHV
;
A
#
# COMPACT_ATOMS: atom_id res chain seq x y z
N MET A 1 -35.43 -6.37 -79.53
CA MET A 1 -35.23 -4.91 -79.39
C MET A 1 -34.46 -4.63 -78.10
N PRO A 2 -33.36 -3.85 -78.14
CA PRO A 2 -32.39 -3.62 -77.06
C PRO A 2 -32.64 -2.34 -76.24
N CYS A 3 -31.82 -2.13 -75.20
CA CYS A 3 -31.45 -0.85 -74.52
C CYS A 3 -32.56 -0.11 -73.74
N GLU A 4 -32.36 0.58 -72.61
CA GLU A 4 -31.19 0.99 -71.83
C GLU A 4 -31.72 1.50 -70.46
N ALA A 5 -31.03 1.27 -69.34
CA ALA A 5 -30.22 2.26 -68.61
C ALA A 5 -30.88 2.93 -67.39
N THR A 6 -30.27 2.68 -66.22
CA THR A 6 -30.05 3.64 -65.09
C THR A 6 -31.29 4.12 -64.31
N ARG A 7 -31.28 4.43 -63.00
CA ARG A 7 -30.21 4.86 -62.09
C ARG A 7 -30.69 4.70 -60.64
N ARG A 8 -29.72 4.47 -59.75
CA ARG A 8 -29.79 4.45 -58.28
C ARG A 8 -30.64 5.60 -57.67
N LEU A 9 -31.20 5.38 -56.47
CA LEU A 9 -30.66 5.98 -55.24
C LEU A 9 -31.27 5.39 -53.97
N ARG A 10 -30.37 5.08 -53.04
CA ARG A 10 -30.61 4.64 -51.66
C ARG A 10 -31.47 5.68 -50.94
N ARG A 11 -32.55 5.27 -50.29
CA ARG A 11 -33.01 5.97 -49.08
C ARG A 11 -32.38 5.27 -47.88
N ALA A 12 -31.29 5.87 -47.41
CA ALA A 12 -30.79 5.67 -46.07
C ALA A 12 -31.90 6.09 -45.09
N GLY A 13 -32.65 5.11 -44.59
CA GLY A 13 -33.50 5.29 -43.41
C GLY A 13 -32.62 5.19 -42.17
N ALA A 14 -31.86 6.26 -41.89
CA ALA A 14 -31.33 6.48 -40.55
C ALA A 14 -32.54 6.68 -39.63
N GLY A 15 -32.93 5.61 -38.94
CA GLY A 15 -33.99 5.68 -37.94
C GLY A 15 -33.60 6.67 -36.85
N PRO A 16 -34.53 7.51 -36.36
CA PRO A 16 -34.25 8.40 -35.25
C PRO A 16 -33.78 7.57 -34.04
N PRO A 17 -32.81 8.07 -33.24
CA PRO A 17 -32.36 7.36 -32.06
C PRO A 17 -33.57 7.16 -31.14
N ARG A 18 -33.84 5.90 -30.79
CA ARG A 18 -34.97 5.55 -29.94
C ARG A 18 -34.80 6.26 -28.60
N GLU A 19 -35.77 7.10 -28.25
CA GLU A 19 -35.90 7.92 -27.04
C GLU A 19 -35.69 7.14 -25.72
N ARG A 20 -35.70 5.79 -25.76
CA ARG A 20 -35.58 4.91 -24.60
C ARG A 20 -34.16 4.75 -24.04
N ASP A 21 -33.13 5.26 -24.73
CA ASP A 21 -31.74 5.25 -24.24
C ASP A 21 -31.31 6.57 -23.58
N ARG A 22 -32.16 7.61 -23.62
CA ARG A 22 -31.85 8.91 -23.02
C ARG A 22 -31.94 8.91 -21.49
N GLU A 23 -32.76 8.03 -20.92
CA GLU A 23 -33.14 8.06 -19.50
C GLU A 23 -32.36 7.08 -18.60
N ARG A 24 -31.34 6.39 -19.14
CA ARG A 24 -30.38 5.59 -18.36
C ARG A 24 -29.00 6.23 -18.23
N ARG A 25 -28.85 7.50 -18.61
CA ARG A 25 -27.82 8.35 -18.01
C ARG A 25 -28.34 8.81 -16.66
N LEU A 26 -28.13 7.96 -15.65
CA LEU A 26 -28.09 8.44 -14.28
C LEU A 26 -27.18 9.68 -14.29
N PRO A 27 -27.66 10.86 -13.88
CA PRO A 27 -26.74 11.96 -13.64
C PRO A 27 -25.79 11.47 -12.56
N VAL A 28 -24.51 11.30 -12.91
CA VAL A 28 -23.42 11.28 -11.92
C VAL A 28 -23.71 12.49 -11.04
N ALA A 29 -24.07 12.22 -9.79
CA ALA A 29 -24.55 13.23 -8.87
C ALA A 29 -23.57 14.41 -8.90
N VAL A 30 -24.01 15.49 -9.56
CA VAL A 30 -23.35 16.79 -9.50
C VAL A 30 -23.34 17.14 -8.03
N GLN A 31 -22.14 17.16 -7.46
CA GLN A 31 -21.90 17.52 -6.07
C GLN A 31 -22.59 18.84 -5.78
N ARG A 32 -23.73 18.77 -5.09
CA ARG A 32 -24.38 19.93 -4.50
C ARG A 32 -23.39 20.48 -3.49
N LYS A 33 -22.78 21.62 -3.84
CA LYS A 33 -22.06 22.52 -2.92
C LYS A 33 -22.80 22.54 -1.57
N GLY A 34 -22.16 21.98 -0.54
CA GLY A 34 -22.70 21.98 0.81
C GLY A 34 -22.25 20.75 1.60
N ALA A 35 -21.20 20.94 2.40
CA ALA A 35 -20.58 19.99 3.33
C ALA A 35 -19.61 18.95 2.75
N CYS A 36 -18.46 19.42 2.24
CA CYS A 36 -17.23 18.64 2.32
C CYS A 36 -16.77 18.62 3.78
N ARG A 37 -17.44 17.81 4.62
CA ARG A 37 -16.87 17.46 5.93
C ARG A 37 -15.78 16.43 5.68
N VAL A 38 -14.65 16.63 6.34
CA VAL A 38 -13.53 15.68 6.35
C VAL A 38 -14.07 14.27 6.65
N GLY A 39 -13.90 13.37 5.70
CA GLY A 39 -14.33 11.98 5.80
C GLY A 39 -13.20 11.09 6.32
N THR A 40 -13.54 9.98 6.96
CA THR A 40 -12.55 8.93 7.26
C THR A 40 -12.63 7.86 6.19
N TYR A 41 -11.49 7.52 5.62
CA TYR A 41 -11.33 6.54 4.55
C TYR A 41 -10.38 5.44 4.99
N GLU A 42 -10.52 4.30 4.34
CA GLU A 42 -9.63 3.17 4.49
C GLU A 42 -9.12 2.74 3.13
N ILE A 43 -7.85 2.34 3.09
CA ILE A 43 -7.23 1.73 1.94
C ILE A 43 -6.64 0.39 2.37
N VAL A 44 -7.07 -0.67 1.69
CA VAL A 44 -6.37 -1.95 1.73
C VAL A 44 -5.45 -2.01 0.51
N ALA A 45 -4.15 -1.93 0.76
CA ALA A 45 -3.10 -1.99 -0.25
C ALA A 45 -2.49 -3.40 -0.28
N VAL A 46 -2.29 -3.92 -1.48
CA VAL A 46 -1.54 -5.17 -1.74
C VAL A 46 -0.28 -4.79 -2.49
N LEU A 47 0.87 -4.92 -1.83
CA LEU A 47 2.17 -4.66 -2.41
C LEU A 47 2.79 -5.93 -3.01
N ARG A 48 3.72 -5.72 -3.95
CA ARG A 48 4.48 -6.79 -4.60
C ARG A 48 5.23 -7.65 -3.56
N PRO A 49 5.23 -8.98 -3.70
CA PRO A 49 5.93 -9.88 -2.77
C PRO A 49 7.46 -9.93 -2.97
N ASP A 50 7.98 -9.29 -4.03
CA ASP A 50 9.41 -9.14 -4.32
C ASP A 50 10.11 -8.12 -3.43
N LEU A 51 9.34 -7.23 -2.78
CA LEU A 51 9.88 -6.20 -1.91
C LEU A 51 10.30 -6.82 -0.58
N ASP A 52 11.51 -6.51 -0.15
CA ASP A 52 11.98 -6.82 1.20
C ASP A 52 11.31 -5.91 2.26
N GLU A 53 11.50 -6.16 3.55
CA GLU A 53 10.91 -5.34 4.62
C GLU A 53 11.32 -3.87 4.54
N ALA A 54 12.57 -3.61 4.13
CA ALA A 54 13.05 -2.24 3.88
C ALA A 54 12.31 -1.59 2.68
N GLY A 55 12.09 -2.34 1.61
CA GLY A 55 11.34 -1.88 0.43
C GLY A 55 9.86 -1.66 0.73
N LEU A 56 9.28 -2.49 1.58
CA LEU A 56 7.92 -2.33 2.10
C LEU A 56 7.79 -1.03 2.88
N GLY A 57 8.75 -0.71 3.75
CA GLY A 57 8.82 0.56 4.47
C GLY A 57 8.82 1.76 3.53
N ALA A 58 9.73 1.77 2.55
CA ALA A 58 9.85 2.84 1.57
C ALA A 58 8.56 3.02 0.73
N ALA A 59 7.94 1.92 0.30
CA ALA A 59 6.68 1.98 -0.44
C ALA A 59 5.55 2.55 0.41
N LEU A 60 5.51 2.23 1.71
CA LEU A 60 4.54 2.77 2.64
C LEU A 60 4.75 4.26 2.93
N GLU A 61 6.00 4.70 3.08
CA GLU A 61 6.32 6.12 3.21
C GLU A 61 5.88 6.91 1.98
N ARG A 62 6.14 6.38 0.77
CA ARG A 62 5.64 6.99 -0.49
C ARG A 62 4.12 7.13 -0.51
N ILE A 63 3.39 6.13 -0.01
CA ILE A 63 1.92 6.18 0.08
C ILE A 63 1.49 7.22 1.10
N THR A 64 2.11 7.24 2.29
CA THR A 64 1.81 8.21 3.35
C THR A 64 2.10 9.63 2.90
N GLN A 65 3.21 9.86 2.19
CA GLN A 65 3.58 11.15 1.63
C GLN A 65 2.52 11.64 0.63
N ARG A 66 2.05 10.76 -0.27
CA ARG A 66 0.94 11.11 -1.19
C ARG A 66 -0.35 11.43 -0.44
N ILE A 67 -0.61 10.82 0.71
CA ILE A 67 -1.79 11.14 1.52
C ILE A 67 -1.65 12.53 2.15
N THR A 68 -0.47 12.86 2.71
CA THR A 68 -0.21 14.16 3.36
C THR A 68 -0.15 15.32 2.37
N GLU A 69 0.46 15.13 1.20
CA GLU A 69 0.49 16.13 0.10
C GLU A 69 -0.92 16.55 -0.35
N HIS A 70 -1.88 15.62 -0.29
CA HIS A 70 -3.28 15.88 -0.65
C HIS A 70 -4.12 16.41 0.53
N GLY A 71 -3.49 16.72 1.67
CA GLY A 71 -4.13 17.27 2.87
C GLY A 71 -4.90 16.23 3.68
N GLY A 72 -4.50 14.97 3.61
CA GLY A 72 -5.01 13.91 4.47
C GLY A 72 -4.18 13.73 5.74
N ALA A 73 -4.81 13.26 6.81
CA ALA A 73 -4.11 12.92 8.06
C ALA A 73 -4.23 11.42 8.34
N LEU A 74 -3.10 10.75 8.55
CA LEU A 74 -3.06 9.32 8.87
C LEU A 74 -3.56 9.09 10.30
N LYS A 75 -4.51 8.16 10.47
CA LYS A 75 -5.05 7.75 11.78
C LYS A 75 -4.41 6.46 12.28
N SER A 76 -4.30 5.46 11.40
CA SER A 76 -3.73 4.16 11.73
C SER A 76 -3.13 3.51 10.50
N GLN A 77 -2.08 2.73 10.72
CA GLN A 77 -1.42 1.92 9.71
C GLN A 77 -1.17 0.54 10.31
N GLU A 78 -1.74 -0.49 9.68
CA GLU A 78 -1.65 -1.86 10.15
C GLU A 78 -1.07 -2.75 9.04
N ARG A 79 0.03 -3.44 9.35
CA ARG A 79 0.71 -4.34 8.41
C ARG A 79 0.31 -5.77 8.73
N TRP A 80 -0.39 -6.43 7.80
CA TRP A 80 -0.81 -7.83 7.96
C TRP A 80 0.23 -8.84 7.45
N GLY A 81 1.32 -8.35 6.85
CA GLY A 81 2.39 -9.18 6.33
C GLY A 81 2.06 -9.85 5.01
N LYS A 82 2.81 -10.91 4.67
CA LYS A 82 2.70 -11.64 3.40
C LYS A 82 1.56 -12.65 3.48
N ARG A 83 0.65 -12.61 2.50
CA ARG A 83 -0.48 -13.54 2.37
C ARG A 83 -0.61 -14.05 0.94
N LYS A 84 -1.10 -15.28 0.80
CA LYS A 84 -1.36 -15.93 -0.48
C LYS A 84 -2.67 -15.42 -1.08
N LEU A 85 -2.62 -15.03 -2.35
CA LEU A 85 -3.75 -14.61 -3.16
C LEU A 85 -4.50 -15.83 -3.71
N ALA A 86 -5.81 -15.71 -3.88
CA ALA A 86 -6.63 -16.78 -4.47
C ALA A 86 -6.28 -17.07 -5.94
N PHE A 87 -5.89 -16.01 -6.68
CA PHE A 87 -5.45 -16.09 -8.07
C PHE A 87 -4.21 -15.21 -8.27
N PRO A 88 -3.34 -15.54 -9.24
CA PRO A 88 -2.15 -14.75 -9.48
C PRO A 88 -2.49 -13.38 -10.06
N ILE A 89 -1.87 -12.33 -9.52
CA ILE A 89 -1.96 -10.97 -10.06
C ILE A 89 -0.56 -10.57 -10.52
N LYS A 90 -0.41 -10.12 -11.78
CA LYS A 90 0.91 -9.81 -12.38
C LYS A 90 1.93 -10.96 -12.20
N LYS A 91 1.47 -12.22 -12.29
CA LYS A 91 2.26 -13.47 -12.09
C LYS A 91 2.69 -13.76 -10.64
N SER A 92 2.32 -12.94 -9.67
CA SER A 92 2.56 -13.17 -8.25
C SER A 92 1.37 -13.87 -7.59
N ARG A 93 1.63 -14.92 -6.80
CA ARG A 93 0.61 -15.64 -6.00
C ARG A 93 0.54 -15.16 -4.55
N ASP A 94 1.44 -14.29 -4.15
CA ASP A 94 1.53 -13.73 -2.80
C ASP A 94 1.55 -12.20 -2.89
N GLY A 95 1.23 -11.53 -1.78
CA GLY A 95 1.35 -10.09 -1.65
C GLY A 95 1.41 -9.65 -0.19
N TYR A 96 2.02 -8.50 0.06
CA TYR A 96 2.02 -7.88 1.38
C TYR A 96 0.75 -7.04 1.55
N TYR A 97 -0.02 -7.34 2.58
CA TYR A 97 -1.26 -6.63 2.87
C TYR A 97 -1.01 -5.54 3.91
N VAL A 98 -1.47 -4.33 3.60
CA VAL A 98 -1.42 -3.19 4.51
C VAL A 98 -2.74 -2.46 4.50
N LEU A 99 -3.28 -2.20 5.69
CA LEU A 99 -4.44 -1.36 5.91
C LEU A 99 -3.97 0.03 6.34
N LEU A 100 -4.47 1.07 5.69
CA LEU A 100 -4.25 2.45 6.06
C LEU A 100 -5.59 3.12 6.30
N VAL A 101 -5.77 3.69 7.49
CA VAL A 101 -6.93 4.49 7.85
C VAL A 101 -6.48 5.94 7.97
N PHE A 102 -7.14 6.84 7.26
CA PHE A 102 -6.80 8.26 7.24
C PHE A 102 -8.04 9.11 7.05
N THR A 103 -7.93 10.39 7.36
CA THR A 103 -8.95 11.38 7.06
C THR A 103 -8.56 12.15 5.80
N LEU A 104 -9.55 12.47 4.97
CA LEU A 104 -9.32 13.25 3.75
C LEU A 104 -10.56 14.09 3.42
N ASP A 105 -10.34 15.20 2.72
CA ASP A 105 -11.42 15.94 2.08
C ASP A 105 -12.03 15.12 0.93
N PRO A 106 -13.37 14.93 0.89
CA PRO A 106 -14.04 14.18 -0.17
C PRO A 106 -13.71 14.65 -1.60
N GLY A 107 -13.48 15.94 -1.81
CA GLY A 107 -13.15 16.52 -3.10
C GLY A 107 -11.80 16.06 -3.65
N ARG A 108 -10.88 15.61 -2.78
CA ARG A 108 -9.54 15.15 -3.16
C ARG A 108 -9.39 13.63 -3.25
N SER A 109 -10.42 12.88 -2.85
CA SER A 109 -10.41 11.42 -2.85
C SER A 109 -10.15 10.81 -4.24
N ALA A 110 -10.74 11.38 -5.29
CA ALA A 110 -10.58 10.90 -6.66
C ALA A 110 -9.14 11.09 -7.19
N ALA A 111 -8.53 12.23 -6.88
CA ALA A 111 -7.15 12.52 -7.27
C ALA A 111 -6.16 11.57 -6.58
N LEU A 112 -6.33 11.33 -5.27
CA LEU A 112 -5.50 10.38 -4.53
C LEU A 112 -5.62 8.95 -5.11
N ARG A 113 -6.84 8.53 -5.47
CA ARG A 113 -7.08 7.22 -6.10
C ARG A 113 -6.31 7.05 -7.42
N GLN A 114 -6.23 8.09 -8.24
CA GLN A 114 -5.47 8.05 -9.49
C GLN A 114 -3.96 7.94 -9.22
N LEU A 115 -3.44 8.72 -8.27
CA LEU A 115 -2.02 8.70 -7.91
C LEU A 115 -1.57 7.36 -7.32
N LEU A 116 -2.41 6.72 -6.51
CA LEU A 116 -2.15 5.38 -6.01
C LEU A 116 -2.11 4.34 -7.14
N GLY A 117 -2.93 4.52 -8.19
CA GLY A 117 -2.90 3.67 -9.38
C GLY A 117 -1.63 3.80 -10.22
N LEU A 118 -0.92 4.93 -10.15
CA LEU A 118 0.35 5.16 -10.84
C LEU A 118 1.54 4.49 -10.13
N ASN A 119 1.37 4.07 -8.88
CA ASN A 119 2.44 3.44 -8.13
C ASN A 119 2.61 1.96 -8.55
N GLU A 120 3.75 1.63 -9.14
CA GLU A 120 4.05 0.28 -9.64
C GLU A 120 4.23 -0.77 -8.53
N ASP A 121 4.56 -0.32 -7.31
CA ASP A 121 4.71 -1.17 -6.12
C ASP A 121 3.35 -1.74 -5.66
N LEU A 122 2.25 -1.07 -6.01
CA LEU A 122 0.89 -1.50 -5.73
C LEU A 122 0.39 -2.47 -6.82
N VAL A 123 0.12 -3.70 -6.41
CA VAL A 123 -0.46 -4.73 -7.28
C VAL A 123 -1.98 -4.56 -7.35
N ARG A 124 -2.60 -4.28 -6.20
CA ARG A 124 -4.04 -4.04 -6.07
C ARG A 124 -4.26 -3.12 -4.88
N PHE A 125 -5.30 -2.29 -4.96
CA PHE A 125 -5.77 -1.56 -3.81
C PHE A 125 -7.30 -1.47 -3.83
N ALA A 126 -7.91 -1.43 -2.65
CA ALA A 126 -9.32 -1.13 -2.46
C ALA A 126 -9.42 0.16 -1.66
N PHE A 127 -10.16 1.13 -2.18
CA PHE A 127 -10.43 2.41 -1.52
C PHE A 127 -11.88 2.39 -1.04
N GLY A 128 -12.09 2.61 0.27
CA GLY A 128 -13.40 2.54 0.90
C GLY A 128 -13.62 3.69 1.88
N THR A 129 -14.89 3.94 2.20
CA THR A 129 -15.22 4.75 3.37
C THR A 129 -14.96 3.90 4.60
N HIS A 130 -14.20 4.40 5.55
CA HIS A 130 -13.94 3.66 6.78
C HIS A 130 -15.24 3.61 7.58
N HIS A 131 -15.83 2.43 7.64
CA HIS A 131 -16.87 2.15 8.61
C HIS A 131 -16.14 1.75 9.89
N PRO A 132 -16.13 2.59 10.95
CA PRO A 132 -15.56 2.17 12.21
C PRO A 132 -16.37 0.99 12.69
N LYS A 133 -15.85 -0.22 12.48
CA LYS A 133 -16.31 -1.36 13.22
C LYS A 133 -15.98 -1.03 14.67
N PRO A 134 -16.94 -1.03 15.59
CA PRO A 134 -16.61 -1.04 17.00
C PRO A 134 -15.84 -2.33 17.22
N VAL A 135 -14.52 -2.24 17.15
CA VAL A 135 -13.65 -3.23 17.76
C VAL A 135 -14.06 -3.20 19.21
N ALA A 136 -14.65 -4.30 19.66
CA ALA A 136 -15.09 -4.49 21.02
C ALA A 136 -14.10 -3.82 21.95
N ALA A 137 -14.60 -2.87 22.75
CA ALA A 137 -13.83 -2.18 23.76
C ALA A 137 -12.95 -3.22 24.48
N PRO A 138 -11.62 -3.05 24.54
CA PRO A 138 -10.82 -3.93 25.37
C PRO A 138 -11.43 -3.83 26.77
N ALA A 139 -11.83 -4.99 27.29
CA ALA A 139 -12.10 -5.17 28.69
C ALA A 139 -10.99 -4.49 29.49
N ALA A 140 -11.39 -3.64 30.43
CA ALA A 140 -10.64 -3.30 31.63
C ALA A 140 -9.15 -2.98 31.41
N ALA A 141 -8.86 -1.70 31.21
CA ALA A 141 -7.72 -1.13 31.90
C ALA A 141 -7.90 -1.36 33.41
N ALA A 142 -6.99 -2.08 34.05
CA ALA A 142 -6.55 -1.78 35.41
C ALA A 142 -5.09 -2.23 35.60
N PRO A 143 -4.27 -1.46 36.35
CA PRO A 143 -2.86 -1.24 36.03
C PRO A 143 -1.91 -1.72 37.14
N ALA A 144 -0.70 -2.16 36.78
CA ALA A 144 0.45 -2.14 37.68
C ALA A 144 1.77 -2.30 36.90
N ALA A 145 2.37 -1.18 36.51
CA ALA A 145 3.82 -1.04 36.65
C ALA A 145 4.11 -0.98 38.16
N THR A 146 5.20 -1.46 38.77
CA THR A 146 6.63 -1.39 38.42
C THR A 146 7.41 -2.32 39.41
N PRO A 147 8.76 -2.23 39.52
CA PRO A 147 9.77 -3.20 39.09
C PRO A 147 10.25 -4.15 40.20
N ALA A 148 10.86 -5.29 39.84
CA ALA A 148 11.73 -6.01 40.76
C ALA A 148 12.91 -6.62 40.01
N SER A 149 14.06 -5.96 40.15
CA SER A 149 15.37 -6.57 40.06
C SER A 149 15.48 -7.69 41.11
N SER A 150 15.92 -8.86 40.68
CA SER A 150 16.68 -9.80 41.51
C SER A 150 17.73 -10.45 40.60
N SER A 151 18.95 -9.91 40.55
CA SER A 151 20.05 -10.29 41.45
C SER A 151 20.31 -11.80 41.47
N THR A 152 20.98 -12.32 40.45
CA THR A 152 21.91 -13.43 40.68
C THR A 152 23.27 -12.80 40.96
N SER A 153 23.49 -12.54 42.25
CA SER A 153 24.83 -12.33 42.79
C SER A 153 25.55 -13.66 42.73
N GLY A 154 26.72 -13.65 42.09
CA GLY A 154 27.64 -14.76 41.96
C GLY A 154 28.98 -14.25 41.46
N ALA A 155 29.61 -13.37 42.25
CA ALA A 155 31.05 -13.15 42.18
C ALA A 155 31.74 -14.12 43.16
N PRO A 156 33.07 -14.35 43.12
CA PRO A 156 34.08 -14.01 42.11
C PRO A 156 34.98 -15.22 41.75
N VAL A 157 35.85 -15.11 40.73
CA VAL A 157 37.26 -15.53 40.84
C VAL A 157 38.02 -15.18 39.56
N THR A 158 39.02 -14.32 39.75
CA THR A 158 40.37 -14.30 39.16
C THR A 158 40.66 -15.27 38.00
N GLY A 159 41.11 -14.72 36.88
CA GLY A 159 41.79 -15.50 35.85
C GLY A 159 42.04 -14.75 34.55
N SER A 160 42.71 -13.60 34.60
CA SER A 160 43.23 -12.96 33.39
C SER A 160 44.71 -13.33 33.25
N THR A 161 45.01 -14.34 32.42
CA THR A 161 46.29 -14.76 31.80
C THR A 161 46.03 -16.12 31.14
N PRO A 162 46.44 -16.43 29.89
CA PRO A 162 47.68 -15.98 29.25
C PRO A 162 47.58 -15.43 27.83
N ALA A 163 48.65 -14.72 27.49
CA ALA A 163 49.09 -14.38 26.16
C ALA A 163 49.26 -15.63 25.27
N ALA A 164 48.51 -15.70 24.18
CA ALA A 164 48.95 -16.31 22.93
C ALA A 164 49.76 -15.22 22.20
N GLY A 165 51.07 -15.36 21.98
CA GLY A 165 51.68 -16.48 21.26
C GLY A 165 51.79 -16.11 19.78
N GLN A 166 52.53 -15.05 19.46
CA GLN A 166 52.99 -14.81 18.09
C GLN A 166 54.28 -15.60 17.86
N PRO A 167 54.31 -16.57 16.93
CA PRO A 167 55.56 -17.03 16.36
C PRO A 167 55.93 -16.14 15.16
N SER A 168 56.69 -15.09 15.43
CA SER A 168 57.44 -14.38 14.40
C SER A 168 58.73 -15.16 14.14
N THR A 169 58.67 -16.17 13.28
CA THR A 169 59.87 -16.88 12.80
C THR A 169 60.51 -16.09 11.66
N PRO A 170 61.78 -15.65 11.77
CA PRO A 170 62.51 -15.05 10.67
C PRO A 170 63.14 -16.13 9.79
N PRO A 171 63.09 -16.03 8.46
CA PRO A 171 64.03 -16.74 7.60
C PRO A 171 65.26 -15.86 7.34
N ALA A 172 66.40 -16.30 7.87
CA ALA A 172 67.71 -15.89 7.43
C ALA A 172 67.98 -16.41 6.00
N GLY A 173 68.58 -15.57 5.16
CA GLY A 173 69.17 -15.95 3.88
C GLY A 173 69.99 -14.80 3.27
N PRO A 174 71.11 -15.08 2.57
CA PRO A 174 72.34 -14.29 2.67
C PRO A 174 72.68 -13.43 1.44
N SER A 175 73.55 -12.43 1.68
CA SER A 175 74.62 -11.91 0.80
C SER A 175 74.32 -11.59 -0.66
N HIS A 176 74.33 -10.30 -1.04
CA HIS A 176 75.10 -9.81 -2.19
C HIS A 176 75.26 -8.27 -2.23
N VAL A 177 76.48 -7.86 -2.61
CA VAL A 177 77.01 -6.58 -3.15
C VAL A 177 77.00 -5.31 -2.29
#